data_AF-A0A8C1V6C7-F1
#
_entry.id   AF-A0A8C1V6C7-F1
#
_cell.length_a   1.000
_cell.length_b   1.000
_cell.length_c   1.000
_cell.angle_alpha   90.00
_cell.angle_beta   90.00
_cell.angle_gamma   90.00
#
_symmetry.space_group_name_H-M   'P 1'
#
loop_
_entity.id
_entity.type
_entity.pdbx_description
1 polymer ?
#
loop_
_entity_poly.entity_id
_entity_poly.type
_entity_poly.pdbx_seq_one_letter_code
_entity_poly.pdbx_strand_id
1 'polypeptide(L)'
;MVFCQKTKRKNPLCFPRCLLSSSAFDSSVVCVCGCVCVLSRQLSSGPQVQWLLDNYETAEGVSLPRSTLYCHYLLHCQEQKLEPVNAASFGKLIRSVFMGLRTRRLGTRGNSKYHYYGLRIKASSSLLRLMEDQQHLAMRQQPFSQKQRWTQTLSFLSFSVSLSGSCVSHTQVQQYQQFLDASRALPEFPDVDLQDRALPEGIELEHLKSFQLLYREHCEAILDVMVNLQFPLVETLWKTFWRFSESQAGDSTTLAVHDESEKRLPKSCLVLLCKYDPVLRWSRDCDNTLYQGLVEMLIPDVLRPIPSALTQAIRNFAKSLESWLTNAMMNIPEEMVRVKVTSASAFAQTLRRYTSLNHLAQAARAVLQNTAQINQMLSDLNRVDFANVQEQASWVCRCEDRVVQRLEQDFKLTLQQQNSLEQWAAWLDGVVSQVLKPYQSSTAFPKAAKLFLLKWSFYSSMVIRDLTLRSAASFGSFHLIRLLYDEYMYYLIEHRVAQAKGETPIAVMGEVQTHSDTEFFT
;
A
#
# COMPACT_ATOMS: atom_id res chain seq x y z
N MET A 1 32.01 24.85 13.48
CA MET A 1 33.41 24.89 13.00
C MET A 1 34.12 23.61 13.41
N VAL A 2 34.95 23.12 12.49
CA VAL A 2 35.82 21.93 12.51
C VAL A 2 36.86 22.07 13.64
N PHE A 3 37.28 21.04 14.39
CA PHE A 3 38.44 20.21 14.02
C PHE A 3 38.67 18.94 14.87
N CYS A 4 39.39 18.05 14.18
CA CYS A 4 39.80 16.67 14.41
C CYS A 4 41.01 16.50 15.37
N GLN A 5 41.36 15.21 15.61
CA GLN A 5 42.63 14.62 16.10
C GLN A 5 42.84 14.59 17.64
N LYS A 6 43.35 13.52 18.29
CA LYS A 6 44.52 12.70 17.96
C LYS A 6 44.56 11.43 18.82
N THR A 7 45.29 10.45 18.29
CA THR A 7 45.54 9.07 18.72
C THR A 7 46.62 8.87 19.80
N LYS A 8 46.51 7.71 20.50
CA LYS A 8 47.56 6.74 20.95
C LYS A 8 48.64 7.13 21.99
N ARG A 9 48.76 6.28 23.03
CA ARG A 9 50.00 5.66 23.56
C ARG A 9 49.65 4.21 24.00
N LYS A 10 50.21 3.15 23.37
CA LYS A 10 51.49 2.44 23.65
C LYS A 10 51.47 1.80 25.06
N ASN A 11 51.76 0.51 25.27
CA ASN A 11 52.99 -0.20 24.86
C ASN A 11 52.86 -1.75 25.15
N PRO A 12 53.90 -2.61 24.99
CA PRO A 12 54.00 -3.60 23.90
C PRO A 12 54.29 -5.05 24.40
N LEU A 13 54.45 -6.03 23.49
CA LEU A 13 55.64 -6.92 23.41
C LEU A 13 55.44 -8.05 22.36
N CYS A 14 56.40 -8.07 21.43
CA CYS A 14 56.99 -9.19 20.70
C CYS A 14 56.17 -10.06 19.72
N PHE A 15 56.32 -9.71 18.44
CA PHE A 15 56.36 -10.63 17.29
C PHE A 15 57.70 -11.40 17.25
N PRO A 16 57.72 -12.62 16.67
CA PRO A 16 58.83 -13.05 15.83
C PRO A 16 58.40 -13.03 14.35
N ARG A 17 59.23 -12.36 13.56
CA ARG A 17 59.19 -12.28 12.09
C ARG A 17 60.05 -13.44 11.57
N CYS A 18 59.50 -14.35 10.78
CA CYS A 18 60.29 -15.21 9.90
C CYS A 18 59.91 -14.89 8.46
N LEU A 19 60.83 -14.20 7.78
CA LEU A 19 60.93 -14.11 6.33
C LEU A 19 61.60 -15.39 5.83
N LEU A 20 61.10 -15.98 4.74
CA LEU A 20 61.91 -16.50 3.64
C LEU A 20 61.02 -16.89 2.44
N SER A 21 61.69 -16.98 1.30
CA SER A 21 61.28 -16.74 -0.07
C SER A 21 60.66 -17.92 -0.83
N SER A 22 60.16 -17.62 -2.03
CA SER A 22 59.72 -18.53 -3.11
C SER A 22 60.42 -19.89 -3.19
N SER A 23 59.64 -20.97 -3.23
CA SER A 23 59.55 -21.98 -4.31
C SER A 23 59.02 -23.32 -3.77
N ALA A 24 58.13 -23.95 -4.55
CA ALA A 24 57.77 -25.38 -4.64
C ALA A 24 57.49 -26.24 -3.38
N PHE A 25 56.38 -27.00 -3.48
CA PHE A 25 56.10 -28.34 -2.94
C PHE A 25 56.84 -28.80 -1.66
N ASP A 26 56.09 -29.06 -0.58
CA ASP A 26 55.70 -30.41 -0.12
C ASP A 26 55.21 -30.34 1.35
N SER A 27 54.63 -31.44 1.78
CA SER A 27 53.76 -31.70 2.90
C SER A 27 54.36 -31.45 4.30
N SER A 28 53.46 -31.18 5.25
CA SER A 28 53.60 -31.36 6.71
C SER A 28 54.60 -30.48 7.48
N VAL A 29 54.07 -29.47 8.18
CA VAL A 29 54.71 -28.89 9.38
C VAL A 29 53.72 -28.95 10.55
N VAL A 30 54.05 -29.80 11.51
CA VAL A 30 53.46 -29.87 12.85
C VAL A 30 53.99 -28.70 13.67
N CYS A 31 53.11 -27.98 14.38
CA CYS A 31 53.54 -27.08 15.45
C CYS A 31 52.64 -27.20 16.68
N VAL A 32 53.33 -27.16 17.83
CA VAL A 32 52.97 -27.62 19.16
C VAL A 32 52.29 -26.50 19.95
N CYS A 33 50.96 -26.56 20.03
CA CYS A 33 50.18 -26.05 21.17
C CYS A 33 48.95 -26.94 21.28
N GLY A 34 48.97 -27.82 22.28
CA GLY A 34 48.13 -29.01 22.40
C GLY A 34 46.65 -28.76 22.72
N CYS A 35 45.91 -28.15 21.79
CA CYS A 35 44.44 -28.12 21.83
C CYS A 35 43.74 -28.12 20.45
N VAL A 36 44.44 -28.30 19.33
CA VAL A 36 43.81 -28.35 18.00
C VAL A 36 44.32 -29.54 17.20
N CYS A 37 43.95 -30.76 17.60
CA CYS A 37 43.96 -31.94 16.73
C CYS A 37 42.88 -32.99 17.07
N VAL A 38 42.03 -32.75 18.06
CA VAL A 38 40.91 -33.67 18.41
C VAL A 38 39.54 -33.11 18.00
N LEU A 39 39.43 -31.82 17.67
CA LEU A 39 38.15 -31.23 17.21
C LEU A 39 37.92 -31.27 15.70
N SER A 40 38.85 -31.82 14.90
CA SER A 40 38.69 -31.93 13.44
C SER A 40 38.05 -33.25 12.98
N ARG A 41 37.63 -34.14 13.88
CA ARG A 41 37.04 -35.45 13.50
C ARG A 41 35.69 -35.80 14.16
N GLN A 42 35.06 -34.88 14.90
CA GLN A 42 33.77 -35.17 15.58
C GLN A 42 32.62 -34.20 15.27
N LEU A 43 32.76 -33.31 14.27
CA LEU A 43 31.62 -32.54 13.72
C LEU A 43 31.12 -33.05 12.37
N SER A 44 31.63 -34.18 11.89
CA SER A 44 31.33 -34.75 10.59
C SER A 44 30.37 -35.94 10.68
N SER A 45 29.14 -35.69 11.14
CA SER A 45 28.05 -36.67 11.02
C SER A 45 26.64 -36.08 11.23
N GLY A 46 26.48 -34.76 11.16
CA GLY A 46 25.14 -34.14 11.14
C GLY A 46 24.67 -33.95 9.70
N PRO A 47 23.45 -34.35 9.31
CA PRO A 47 22.92 -34.09 7.97
C PRO A 47 22.93 -32.59 7.62
N GLN A 48 22.81 -31.71 8.62
CA GLN A 48 22.89 -30.26 8.43
C GLN A 48 24.31 -29.74 8.10
N VAL A 49 25.36 -30.41 8.59
CA VAL A 49 26.76 -30.03 8.30
C VAL A 49 27.13 -30.43 6.89
N GLN A 50 26.73 -31.64 6.47
CA GLN A 50 26.98 -32.12 5.12
C GLN A 50 26.25 -31.25 4.09
N TRP A 51 24.97 -30.92 4.34
CA TRP A 51 24.22 -30.01 3.49
C TRP A 51 24.88 -28.63 3.33
N LEU A 52 25.42 -28.06 4.41
CA LEU A 52 26.16 -26.78 4.32
C LEU A 52 27.37 -26.91 3.41
N LEU A 53 28.16 -27.97 3.56
CA LEU A 53 29.35 -28.22 2.75
C LEU A 53 29.02 -28.52 1.28
N ASP A 54 27.89 -29.17 1.00
CA ASP A 54 27.48 -29.50 -0.37
C ASP A 54 27.00 -28.25 -1.14
N ASN A 55 26.50 -27.23 -0.43
CA ASN A 55 25.83 -26.09 -1.04
C ASN A 55 26.59 -24.76 -0.94
N TYR A 56 27.50 -24.61 0.03
CA TYR A 56 28.21 -23.36 0.26
C TYR A 56 29.72 -23.56 0.32
N GLU A 57 30.45 -22.51 -0.02
CA GLU A 57 31.90 -22.48 0.06
C GLU A 57 32.41 -21.10 0.47
N THR A 58 33.61 -21.07 1.05
CA THR A 58 34.29 -19.82 1.38
C THR A 58 34.84 -19.17 0.11
N ALA A 59 34.59 -17.87 -0.05
CA ALA A 59 35.09 -17.10 -1.17
C ALA A 59 35.39 -15.66 -0.76
N GLU A 60 36.52 -15.12 -1.24
CA GLU A 60 36.92 -13.74 -0.95
C GLU A 60 36.10 -12.72 -1.75
N GLY A 61 35.97 -11.50 -1.22
CA GLY A 61 35.28 -10.40 -1.93
C GLY A 61 33.75 -10.46 -1.94
N VAL A 62 33.14 -11.57 -1.53
CA VAL A 62 31.67 -11.78 -1.61
C VAL A 62 30.99 -11.86 -0.24
N SER A 63 29.68 -11.63 -0.23
CA SER A 63 28.87 -11.74 0.99
C SER A 63 27.49 -12.30 0.70
N LEU A 64 26.97 -13.09 1.63
CA LEU A 64 25.62 -13.67 1.55
C LEU A 64 24.74 -13.12 2.68
N PRO A 65 23.50 -12.67 2.39
CA PRO A 65 22.55 -12.25 3.42
C PRO A 65 22.26 -13.40 4.41
N ARG A 66 22.29 -13.10 5.71
CA ARG A 66 22.01 -14.14 6.74
C ARG A 66 20.60 -14.72 6.63
N SER A 67 19.63 -13.88 6.24
CA SER A 67 18.23 -14.27 6.07
C SER A 67 18.06 -15.29 4.95
N THR A 68 18.72 -15.09 3.80
CA THR A 68 18.67 -16.00 2.64
C THR A 68 19.22 -17.37 3.01
N LEU A 69 20.43 -17.42 3.58
CA LEU A 69 21.05 -18.65 4.05
C LEU A 69 20.17 -19.40 5.06
N TYR A 70 19.60 -18.68 6.04
CA TYR A 70 18.73 -19.32 7.04
C TYR A 70 17.41 -19.82 6.42
N CYS A 71 16.87 -19.11 5.43
CA CYS A 71 15.71 -19.58 4.67
C CYS A 71 16.00 -20.89 3.93
N HIS A 72 17.15 -21.00 3.26
CA HIS A 72 17.55 -22.24 2.59
C HIS A 72 17.69 -23.41 3.59
N TYR A 73 18.21 -23.12 4.78
CA TYR A 73 18.29 -24.10 5.87
C TYR A 73 16.90 -24.57 6.33
N LEU A 74 15.93 -23.67 6.48
CA LEU A 74 14.56 -24.05 6.86
C LEU A 74 13.89 -24.93 5.80
N LEU A 75 14.08 -24.62 4.52
CA LEU A 75 13.57 -25.44 3.41
C LEU A 75 14.18 -26.84 3.43
N HIS A 76 15.50 -26.93 3.61
CA HIS A 76 16.18 -28.21 3.75
C HIS A 76 15.66 -29.02 4.95
N CYS A 77 15.45 -28.37 6.10
CA CYS A 77 14.87 -29.01 7.27
C CYS A 77 13.46 -29.55 6.98
N GLN A 78 12.63 -28.80 6.26
CA GLN A 78 11.29 -29.23 5.87
C GLN A 78 11.33 -30.46 4.93
N GLU A 79 12.17 -30.44 3.90
CA GLU A 79 12.32 -31.56 2.95
C GLU A 79 12.82 -32.83 3.63
N GLN A 80 13.76 -32.70 4.57
CA GLN A 80 14.35 -33.83 5.29
C GLN A 80 13.60 -34.18 6.58
N LYS A 81 12.46 -33.52 6.87
CA LYS A 81 11.67 -33.68 8.11
C LYS A 81 12.52 -33.56 9.39
N LEU A 82 13.43 -32.60 9.39
CA LEU A 82 14.29 -32.26 10.52
C LEU A 82 13.72 -31.06 11.26
N GLU A 83 13.77 -31.09 12.59
CA GLU A 83 13.43 -29.93 13.41
C GLU A 83 14.51 -28.83 13.25
N PRO A 84 14.14 -27.62 12.80
CA PRO A 84 15.09 -26.55 12.59
C PRO A 84 15.53 -25.91 13.92
N VAL A 85 16.82 -25.61 14.04
CA VAL A 85 17.32 -24.81 15.17
C VAL A 85 17.09 -23.32 14.93
N ASN A 86 16.95 -22.54 16.01
CA ASN A 86 16.78 -21.10 15.91
C ASN A 86 17.99 -20.41 15.24
N ALA A 87 17.79 -19.19 14.71
CA ALA A 87 18.79 -18.46 13.95
C ALA A 87 20.10 -18.22 14.74
N ALA A 88 20.03 -18.06 16.05
CA ALA A 88 21.22 -17.88 16.90
C ALA A 88 22.05 -19.16 16.99
N SER A 89 21.40 -20.31 17.13
CA SER A 89 22.03 -21.63 17.19
C SER A 89 22.57 -22.04 15.83
N PHE A 90 21.82 -21.77 14.76
CA PHE A 90 22.30 -21.93 13.39
C PHE A 90 23.53 -21.06 13.10
N GLY A 91 23.55 -19.84 13.65
CA GLY A 91 24.71 -18.96 13.55
C GLY A 91 25.98 -19.50 14.21
N LYS A 92 25.85 -20.36 15.24
CA LYS A 92 26.98 -21.09 15.84
C LYS A 92 27.40 -22.26 14.94
N LEU A 93 26.44 -23.03 14.43
CA LEU A 93 26.67 -24.15 13.51
C LEU A 93 27.44 -23.73 12.26
N ILE A 94 27.01 -22.67 11.57
CA ILE A 94 27.69 -22.27 10.34
C ILE A 94 29.13 -21.78 10.59
N ARG A 95 29.40 -21.19 11.76
CA ARG A 95 30.75 -20.73 12.13
C ARG A 95 31.67 -21.87 12.53
N SER A 96 31.12 -23.02 12.95
CA SER A 96 31.91 -24.23 13.16
C SER A 96 32.20 -24.97 11.85
N VAL A 97 31.39 -24.76 10.80
CA VAL A 97 31.58 -25.37 9.47
C VAL A 97 32.50 -24.53 8.57
N PHE A 98 32.28 -23.22 8.50
CA PHE A 98 33.09 -22.30 7.70
C PHE A 98 33.91 -21.37 8.59
N MET A 99 35.22 -21.65 8.65
CA MET A 99 36.15 -20.84 9.44
C MET A 99 36.38 -19.47 8.77
N GLY A 100 36.56 -18.43 9.59
CA GLY A 100 36.94 -17.09 9.09
C GLY A 100 35.80 -16.21 8.58
N LEU A 101 34.53 -16.63 8.70
CA LEU A 101 33.38 -15.81 8.31
C LEU A 101 33.30 -14.49 9.11
N ARG A 102 33.30 -13.36 8.39
CA ARG A 102 33.17 -12.02 8.98
C ARG A 102 31.73 -11.56 8.98
N THR A 103 31.38 -10.67 9.91
CA THR A 103 30.07 -10.02 9.94
C THR A 103 30.13 -8.68 9.22
N ARG A 104 29.26 -8.46 8.24
CA ARG A 104 29.04 -7.13 7.64
C ARG A 104 27.58 -6.73 7.78
N ARG A 105 27.33 -5.42 7.82
CA ARG A 105 25.99 -4.83 7.77
C ARG A 105 25.91 -3.96 6.50
N LEU A 106 25.09 -4.36 5.54
CA LEU A 106 25.02 -3.75 4.21
C LEU A 106 23.61 -3.19 3.95
N GLY A 107 23.53 -2.05 3.27
CA GLY A 107 22.27 -1.35 2.93
C GLY A 107 22.26 0.11 3.40
N THR A 108 21.36 0.91 2.84
CA THR A 108 21.19 2.34 3.15
C THR A 108 20.74 2.57 4.60
N ARG A 109 20.88 3.81 5.10
CA ARG A 109 20.52 4.19 6.48
C ARG A 109 19.06 3.81 6.76
N GLY A 110 18.83 2.96 7.77
CA GLY A 110 17.51 2.41 8.12
C GLY A 110 17.19 1.04 7.52
N ASN A 111 17.86 0.64 6.43
CA ASN A 111 17.61 -0.63 5.74
C ASN A 111 18.74 -1.66 5.88
N SER A 112 19.81 -1.34 6.61
CA SER A 112 21.01 -2.19 6.63
C SER A 112 20.77 -3.56 7.29
N LYS A 113 21.01 -4.65 6.55
CA LYS A 113 20.85 -6.06 6.97
C LYS A 113 22.19 -6.73 7.27
N TYR A 114 22.18 -7.84 8.00
CA TYR A 114 23.38 -8.60 8.36
C TYR A 114 23.76 -9.63 7.28
N HIS A 115 25.05 -9.72 6.98
CA HIS A 115 25.62 -10.64 6.00
C HIS A 115 26.75 -11.47 6.61
N TYR A 116 26.94 -12.69 6.07
CA TYR A 116 28.17 -13.45 6.20
C TYR A 116 29.11 -13.04 5.06
N TYR A 117 30.20 -12.36 5.39
CA TYR A 117 31.24 -12.00 4.43
C TYR A 117 32.29 -13.12 4.38
N GLY A 118 32.68 -13.52 3.17
CA GLY A 118 33.56 -14.66 2.95
C GLY A 118 32.83 -15.95 2.55
N LEU A 119 31.55 -15.88 2.16
CA LEU A 119 30.71 -17.06 1.87
C LEU A 119 29.88 -16.85 0.60
N ARG A 120 29.80 -17.87 -0.25
CA ARG A 120 28.92 -17.93 -1.42
C ARG A 120 28.28 -19.31 -1.59
N ILE A 121 27.27 -19.39 -2.46
CA ILE A 121 26.69 -20.66 -2.93
C ILE A 121 27.67 -21.28 -3.94
N LYS A 122 27.88 -22.60 -3.87
CA LYS A 122 28.70 -23.35 -4.82
C LYS A 122 28.05 -23.38 -6.20
N ALA A 123 28.86 -23.26 -7.26
CA ALA A 123 28.40 -23.30 -8.66
C ALA A 123 27.59 -24.57 -9.02
N SER A 124 27.91 -25.69 -8.38
CA SER A 124 27.24 -26.98 -8.57
C SER A 124 25.96 -27.16 -7.73
N SER A 125 25.63 -26.22 -6.86
CA SER A 125 24.47 -26.33 -5.97
C SER A 125 23.18 -26.00 -6.70
N SER A 126 22.14 -26.82 -6.47
CA SER A 126 20.77 -26.52 -6.90
C SER A 126 20.21 -25.25 -6.22
N LEU A 127 20.84 -24.77 -5.13
CA LEU A 127 20.46 -23.53 -4.45
C LEU A 127 20.76 -22.27 -5.28
N LEU A 128 21.59 -22.35 -6.33
CA LEU A 128 21.77 -21.24 -7.27
C LEU A 128 20.46 -20.92 -8.00
N ARG A 129 19.78 -21.97 -8.48
CA ARG A 129 18.44 -21.83 -9.06
C ARG A 129 17.44 -21.36 -8.03
N LEU A 130 17.57 -21.75 -6.76
CA LEU A 130 16.74 -21.19 -5.68
C LEU A 130 17.12 -19.77 -5.28
N MET A 131 18.28 -19.22 -5.65
CA MET A 131 18.64 -17.83 -5.35
C MET A 131 18.16 -16.90 -6.47
N GLU A 132 18.30 -17.34 -7.72
CA GLU A 132 17.59 -16.77 -8.88
C GLU A 132 16.09 -16.89 -8.63
N ASP A 133 15.61 -18.08 -8.27
CA ASP A 133 14.24 -18.31 -7.91
C ASP A 133 13.87 -17.68 -6.58
N GLN A 134 14.71 -17.29 -5.62
CA GLN A 134 14.23 -16.50 -4.45
C GLN A 134 14.02 -15.04 -4.84
N GLN A 135 14.70 -14.58 -5.90
CA GLN A 135 14.31 -13.39 -6.65
C GLN A 135 13.03 -13.64 -7.50
N HIS A 136 12.69 -14.90 -7.88
CA HIS A 136 11.44 -15.30 -8.57
C HIS A 136 10.32 -15.98 -7.69
N LEU A 137 10.53 -16.30 -6.41
CA LEU A 137 9.70 -17.12 -5.47
C LEU A 137 9.38 -16.29 -4.22
N ALA A 138 10.11 -15.20 -4.00
CA ALA A 138 9.49 -13.99 -3.46
C ALA A 138 8.37 -13.43 -4.38
N MET A 139 7.97 -14.17 -5.43
CA MET A 139 6.77 -13.97 -6.24
C MET A 139 5.80 -15.17 -6.30
N ARG A 140 5.97 -16.28 -5.55
CA ARG A 140 5.08 -17.45 -5.78
C ARG A 140 4.76 -18.42 -4.62
N GLN A 141 4.59 -17.97 -3.38
CA GLN A 141 3.99 -18.83 -2.34
C GLN A 141 2.66 -18.28 -1.81
N GLN A 142 1.58 -18.70 -2.48
CA GLN A 142 0.20 -18.71 -1.99
C GLN A 142 -0.03 -20.00 -1.18
N PRO A 143 -0.69 -19.98 0.00
CA PRO A 143 -1.31 -21.17 0.56
C PRO A 143 -2.58 -21.50 -0.23
N PHE A 144 -2.64 -22.73 -0.72
CA PHE A 144 -3.80 -23.28 -1.40
C PHE A 144 -4.94 -23.48 -0.37
N SER A 145 -5.97 -22.64 -0.45
CA SER A 145 -7.29 -22.93 0.14
C SER A 145 -8.29 -23.05 -1.00
N GLN A 146 -8.90 -24.23 -1.11
CA GLN A 146 -9.83 -24.63 -2.16
C GLN A 146 -10.99 -23.65 -2.33
N LYS A 147 -11.11 -23.08 -3.55
CA LYS A 147 -12.34 -23.04 -4.34
C LYS A 147 -11.96 -22.77 -5.80
N GLN A 148 -12.23 -23.76 -6.65
CA GLN A 148 -11.99 -23.74 -8.10
C GLN A 148 -12.74 -22.56 -8.75
N ARG A 149 -12.03 -21.51 -9.14
CA ARG A 149 -12.51 -20.47 -10.06
C ARG A 149 -11.32 -19.74 -10.71
N TRP A 150 -11.09 -20.05 -11.99
CA TRP A 150 -10.20 -19.41 -13.00
C TRP A 150 -8.70 -19.27 -12.68
N THR A 151 -7.88 -20.21 -13.17
CA THR A 151 -6.40 -20.19 -13.04
C THR A 151 -5.61 -20.12 -14.36
N GLN A 152 -6.24 -19.98 -15.53
CA GLN A 152 -5.48 -20.01 -16.79
C GLN A 152 -4.77 -18.69 -17.11
N THR A 153 -5.39 -17.52 -16.92
CA THR A 153 -4.78 -16.22 -17.29
C THR A 153 -3.66 -15.78 -16.34
N LEU A 154 -3.81 -15.98 -15.02
CA LEU A 154 -2.84 -15.54 -14.01
C LEU A 154 -1.55 -16.38 -13.98
N SER A 155 -1.59 -17.63 -14.46
CA SER A 155 -0.39 -18.49 -14.50
C SER A 155 0.66 -18.02 -15.51
N PHE A 156 0.25 -17.25 -16.52
CA PHE A 156 1.07 -16.87 -17.68
C PHE A 156 1.74 -15.49 -17.58
N LEU A 157 1.27 -14.63 -16.68
CA LEU A 157 1.69 -13.22 -16.55
C LEU A 157 2.75 -12.97 -15.46
N SER A 158 3.49 -13.99 -15.03
CA SER A 158 4.62 -13.84 -14.09
C SER A 158 5.81 -13.14 -14.77
N PHE A 159 5.70 -11.83 -15.02
CA PHE A 159 6.74 -10.98 -15.56
C PHE A 159 7.71 -10.52 -14.48
N SER A 160 9.01 -10.73 -14.72
CA SER A 160 10.10 -10.10 -13.99
C SER A 160 10.32 -8.67 -14.50
N VAL A 161 9.66 -7.69 -13.91
CA VAL A 161 10.02 -6.27 -14.10
C VAL A 161 10.98 -5.87 -12.98
N SER A 162 12.24 -5.64 -13.34
CA SER A 162 13.23 -5.02 -12.45
C SER A 162 12.93 -3.52 -12.30
N LEU A 163 11.91 -3.18 -11.52
CA LEU A 163 11.64 -1.80 -11.11
C LEU A 163 12.12 -1.60 -9.66
N SER A 164 13.01 -0.63 -9.48
CA SER A 164 13.49 -0.11 -8.20
C SER A 164 12.40 0.71 -7.49
N GLY A 165 11.26 0.07 -7.20
CA GLY A 165 10.17 0.59 -6.38
C GLY A 165 9.97 -0.30 -5.17
N SER A 166 9.65 0.28 -4.01
CA SER A 166 9.51 -0.42 -2.73
C SER A 166 8.50 -1.58 -2.81
N CYS A 167 8.98 -2.81 -3.03
CA CYS A 167 8.18 -4.00 -2.96
C CYS A 167 8.03 -4.44 -1.49
N VAL A 168 6.81 -4.80 -1.10
CA VAL A 168 6.53 -5.37 0.21
C VAL A 168 7.00 -6.84 0.17
N SER A 169 7.87 -7.25 1.08
CA SER A 169 8.37 -8.64 1.11
C SER A 169 7.23 -9.64 1.43
N HIS A 170 7.30 -10.88 0.93
CA HIS A 170 6.27 -11.91 1.14
C HIS A 170 5.82 -12.11 2.60
N THR A 171 6.76 -12.03 3.54
CA THR A 171 6.47 -12.12 4.99
C THR A 171 5.70 -10.92 5.53
N GLN A 172 5.86 -9.75 4.91
CA GLN A 172 5.11 -8.54 5.24
C GLN A 172 3.71 -8.56 4.63
N VAL A 173 3.52 -9.17 3.45
CA VAL A 173 2.18 -9.32 2.83
C VAL A 173 1.26 -10.13 3.74
N GLN A 174 1.71 -11.27 4.27
CA GLN A 174 0.92 -12.06 5.23
C GLN A 174 0.57 -11.28 6.49
N GLN A 175 1.49 -10.44 6.99
CA GLN A 175 1.22 -9.59 8.15
C GLN A 175 0.24 -8.45 7.83
N TYR A 176 0.23 -7.95 6.59
CA TYR A 176 -0.66 -6.87 6.17
C TYR A 176 -2.07 -7.34 5.82
N GLN A 177 -2.25 -8.61 5.45
CA GLN A 177 -3.57 -9.20 5.18
C GLN A 177 -4.56 -9.04 6.33
N GLN A 178 -4.12 -8.99 7.60
CA GLN A 178 -5.02 -8.75 8.75
C GLN A 178 -5.61 -7.32 8.83
N PHE A 179 -5.05 -6.39 8.05
CA PHE A 179 -5.53 -5.01 7.94
C PHE A 179 -6.40 -4.80 6.69
N LEU A 180 -6.40 -5.77 5.76
CA LEU A 180 -7.19 -5.75 4.55
C LEU A 180 -8.51 -6.49 4.77
N ASP A 181 -9.54 -6.12 4.02
CA ASP A 181 -10.74 -6.94 3.88
C ASP A 181 -10.67 -7.79 2.60
N ALA A 182 -9.79 -8.80 2.64
CA ALA A 182 -9.54 -9.71 1.52
C ALA A 182 -10.72 -10.66 1.19
N SER A 183 -11.83 -10.57 1.94
CA SER A 183 -13.02 -11.40 1.74
C SER A 183 -13.99 -10.83 0.69
N ARG A 184 -13.79 -9.58 0.27
CA ARG A 184 -14.63 -8.91 -0.72
C ARG A 184 -14.46 -9.50 -2.11
N ALA A 185 -15.56 -9.98 -2.67
CA ALA A 185 -15.68 -10.28 -4.09
C ALA A 185 -16.20 -9.05 -4.84
N LEU A 186 -15.88 -8.94 -6.14
CA LEU A 186 -16.50 -7.94 -6.99
C LEU A 186 -18.01 -8.20 -7.11
N PRO A 187 -18.86 -7.17 -6.92
CA PRO A 187 -20.28 -7.26 -7.27
C PRO A 187 -20.47 -7.64 -8.74
N GLU A 188 -21.63 -8.19 -9.09
CA GLU A 188 -21.96 -8.39 -10.49
C GLU A 188 -22.12 -7.05 -11.20
N PHE A 189 -21.45 -6.91 -12.34
CA PHE A 189 -21.64 -5.75 -13.21
C PHE A 189 -22.97 -5.89 -13.94
N PRO A 190 -23.74 -4.79 -14.06
CA PRO A 190 -24.98 -4.79 -14.85
C PRO A 190 -24.67 -5.07 -16.32
N ASP A 191 -25.70 -5.39 -17.11
CA ASP A 191 -25.54 -5.45 -18.56
C ASP A 191 -25.42 -4.05 -19.17
N VAL A 192 -24.83 -3.96 -20.37
CA VAL A 192 -24.75 -2.70 -21.11
C VAL A 192 -26.17 -2.29 -21.53
N ASP A 193 -26.64 -1.18 -20.97
CA ASP A 193 -27.90 -0.55 -21.37
C ASP A 193 -27.72 0.23 -22.68
N LEU A 194 -28.25 -0.33 -23.76
CA LEU A 194 -28.18 0.27 -25.11
C LEU A 194 -29.07 1.50 -25.26
N GLN A 195 -30.08 1.70 -24.40
CA GLN A 195 -31.06 2.79 -24.50
C GLN A 195 -31.65 2.94 -25.91
N ASP A 196 -32.05 1.80 -26.50
CA ASP A 196 -32.58 1.68 -27.86
C ASP A 196 -31.65 2.19 -28.98
N ARG A 197 -30.36 2.38 -28.71
CA ARG A 197 -29.37 2.74 -29.73
C ARG A 197 -28.94 1.53 -30.54
N ALA A 198 -28.84 1.72 -31.86
CA ALA A 198 -28.27 0.71 -32.75
C ALA A 198 -26.78 0.47 -32.43
N LEU A 199 -26.31 -0.74 -32.70
CA LEU A 199 -24.89 -1.09 -32.62
C LEU A 199 -24.11 -0.38 -33.74
N PRO A 200 -22.84 -0.02 -33.51
CA PRO A 200 -21.97 0.50 -34.56
C PRO A 200 -21.82 -0.48 -35.73
N GLU A 201 -21.56 0.04 -36.92
CA GLU A 201 -21.29 -0.81 -38.09
C GLU A 201 -20.08 -1.73 -37.84
N GLY A 202 -20.24 -3.02 -38.16
CA GLY A 202 -19.22 -4.05 -37.91
C GLY A 202 -19.18 -4.58 -36.47
N ILE A 203 -20.08 -4.12 -35.58
CA ILE A 203 -20.23 -4.63 -34.22
C ILE A 203 -21.48 -5.51 -34.09
N GLU A 204 -21.26 -6.74 -33.66
CA GLU A 204 -22.31 -7.69 -33.33
C GLU A 204 -22.55 -7.75 -31.81
N LEU A 205 -23.70 -8.28 -31.41
CA LEU A 205 -24.05 -8.43 -29.99
C LEU A 205 -23.05 -9.35 -29.26
N GLU A 206 -22.45 -10.32 -29.95
CA GLU A 206 -21.42 -11.18 -29.38
C GLU A 206 -20.14 -10.41 -29.03
N HIS A 207 -19.72 -9.42 -29.83
CA HIS A 207 -18.58 -8.57 -29.52
C HIS A 207 -18.81 -7.78 -28.23
N LEU A 208 -20.04 -7.29 -28.02
CA LEU A 208 -20.41 -6.58 -26.80
C LEU A 208 -20.35 -7.49 -25.57
N LYS A 209 -20.89 -8.71 -25.67
CA LYS A 209 -20.83 -9.71 -24.59
C LYS A 209 -19.39 -10.14 -24.29
N SER A 210 -18.58 -10.34 -25.34
CA SER A 210 -17.15 -10.65 -25.20
C SER A 210 -16.40 -9.51 -24.50
N PHE A 211 -16.69 -8.26 -24.83
CA PHE A 211 -16.13 -7.11 -24.14
C PHE A 211 -16.51 -7.10 -22.65
N GLN A 212 -17.79 -7.26 -22.31
CA GLN A 212 -18.24 -7.30 -20.92
C GLN A 212 -17.54 -8.41 -20.11
N LEU A 213 -17.45 -9.61 -20.70
CA LEU A 213 -16.81 -10.75 -20.07
C LEU A 213 -15.30 -10.52 -19.85
N LEU A 214 -14.58 -10.09 -20.88
CA LEU A 214 -13.15 -9.77 -20.80
C LEU A 214 -12.87 -8.66 -19.78
N TYR A 215 -13.73 -7.64 -19.74
CA TYR A 215 -13.61 -6.52 -18.82
C TYR A 215 -13.84 -6.96 -17.38
N ARG A 216 -14.84 -7.82 -17.13
CA ARG A 216 -15.06 -8.41 -15.80
C ARG A 216 -13.85 -9.24 -15.35
N GLU A 217 -13.34 -10.13 -16.21
CA GLU A 217 -12.14 -10.93 -15.93
C GLU A 217 -10.93 -10.03 -15.62
N HIS A 218 -10.79 -8.91 -16.34
CA HIS A 218 -9.74 -7.92 -16.09
C HIS A 218 -9.89 -7.25 -14.71
N CYS A 219 -11.10 -6.83 -14.34
CA CYS A 219 -11.36 -6.27 -13.01
C CYS A 219 -11.10 -7.30 -11.89
N GLU A 220 -11.50 -8.56 -12.07
CA GLU A 220 -11.24 -9.65 -11.13
C GLU A 220 -9.73 -9.90 -10.97
N ALA A 221 -8.96 -9.85 -12.06
CA ALA A 221 -7.50 -9.94 -12.00
C ALA A 221 -6.86 -8.76 -11.27
N ILE A 222 -7.37 -7.52 -11.47
CA ILE A 222 -6.92 -6.35 -10.71
C ILE A 222 -7.20 -6.56 -9.22
N LEU A 223 -8.39 -7.02 -8.85
CA LEU A 223 -8.72 -7.28 -7.44
C LEU A 223 -7.75 -8.30 -6.83
N ASP A 224 -7.45 -9.39 -7.52
CA ASP A 224 -6.52 -10.43 -7.04
C ASP A 224 -5.12 -9.86 -6.76
N VAL A 225 -4.51 -9.14 -7.71
CA VAL A 225 -3.17 -8.56 -7.50
C VAL A 225 -3.18 -7.50 -6.40
N MET A 226 -4.30 -6.79 -6.22
CA MET A 226 -4.47 -5.78 -5.17
C MET A 226 -4.59 -6.40 -3.77
N VAL A 227 -5.34 -7.50 -3.63
CA VAL A 227 -5.42 -8.27 -2.38
C VAL A 227 -4.04 -8.82 -1.97
N ASN A 228 -3.23 -9.18 -2.97
CA ASN A 228 -1.85 -9.64 -2.78
C ASN A 228 -0.83 -8.49 -2.65
N LEU A 229 -1.28 -7.24 -2.64
CA LEU A 229 -0.46 -6.01 -2.56
C LEU A 229 0.62 -5.91 -3.66
N GLN A 230 0.38 -6.56 -4.81
CA GLN A 230 1.24 -6.54 -5.98
C GLN A 230 0.90 -5.35 -6.89
N PHE A 231 0.91 -4.14 -6.32
CA PHE A 231 0.51 -2.90 -6.99
C PHE A 231 1.10 -2.68 -8.40
N PRO A 232 2.39 -2.96 -8.68
CA PRO A 232 2.95 -2.75 -10.01
C PRO A 232 2.32 -3.62 -11.10
N LEU A 233 1.75 -4.78 -10.76
CA LEU A 233 1.11 -5.67 -11.74
C LEU A 233 -0.17 -5.07 -12.32
N VAL A 234 -0.77 -4.07 -11.67
CA VAL A 234 -1.93 -3.33 -12.21
C VAL A 234 -1.57 -2.67 -13.53
N GLU A 235 -0.37 -2.09 -13.67
CA GLU A 235 0.09 -1.51 -14.94
C GLU A 235 0.21 -2.58 -16.03
N THR A 236 0.76 -3.75 -15.68
CA THR A 236 0.87 -4.88 -16.61
C THR A 236 -0.51 -5.35 -17.07
N LEU A 237 -1.46 -5.52 -16.15
CA LEU A 237 -2.83 -5.92 -16.47
C LEU A 237 -3.51 -4.91 -17.41
N TRP A 238 -3.32 -3.60 -17.18
CA TRP A 238 -3.84 -2.57 -18.08
C TRP A 238 -3.20 -2.67 -19.47
N LYS A 239 -1.87 -2.77 -19.57
CA LYS A 239 -1.18 -2.91 -20.86
C LYS A 239 -1.67 -4.14 -21.64
N THR A 240 -1.84 -5.27 -20.96
CA THR A 240 -2.35 -6.50 -21.57
C THR A 240 -3.78 -6.34 -22.08
N PHE A 241 -4.70 -5.84 -21.25
CA PHE A 241 -6.11 -5.66 -21.64
C PHE A 241 -6.28 -4.72 -22.83
N TRP A 242 -5.58 -3.58 -22.81
CA TRP A 242 -5.65 -2.56 -23.85
C TRP A 242 -4.80 -2.86 -25.08
N ARG A 243 -4.19 -4.05 -25.16
CA ARG A 243 -3.35 -4.47 -26.30
C ARG A 243 -2.25 -3.45 -26.62
N PHE A 244 -1.64 -2.94 -25.55
CA PHE A 244 -0.46 -2.10 -25.64
C PHE A 244 0.71 -2.94 -26.15
N SER A 245 1.25 -2.58 -27.31
CA SER A 245 2.48 -3.15 -27.83
C SER A 245 3.51 -2.04 -27.88
N GLU A 246 4.55 -2.16 -27.07
CA GLU A 246 5.76 -1.36 -27.26
C GLU A 246 6.47 -1.90 -28.51
N SER A 247 6.90 -1.02 -29.40
CA SER A 247 7.56 -1.43 -30.65
C SER A 247 8.90 -2.11 -30.30
N GLN A 248 8.94 -3.42 -30.55
CA GLN A 248 10.08 -4.35 -30.53
C GLN A 248 10.48 -4.99 -29.19
N ALA A 249 10.63 -6.33 -29.27
CA ALA A 249 11.18 -7.28 -28.29
C ALA A 249 10.30 -7.60 -27.06
N GLY A 250 9.08 -8.10 -27.28
CA GLY A 250 8.20 -8.61 -26.22
C GLY A 250 8.21 -10.14 -26.12
N ASP A 251 8.46 -10.64 -24.91
CA ASP A 251 8.36 -12.03 -24.45
C ASP A 251 7.26 -12.89 -25.11
N SER A 252 7.56 -14.17 -25.36
CA SER A 252 6.64 -15.15 -25.99
C SER A 252 5.31 -15.29 -25.24
N THR A 253 5.29 -15.00 -23.95
CA THR A 253 4.15 -15.12 -23.02
C THR A 253 3.10 -14.02 -23.23
N THR A 254 3.51 -12.75 -23.42
CA THR A 254 2.57 -11.65 -23.69
C THR A 254 1.92 -11.82 -25.05
N LEU A 255 2.70 -12.26 -26.04
CA LEU A 255 2.21 -12.54 -27.39
C LEU A 255 1.10 -13.61 -27.38
N ALA A 256 1.25 -14.67 -26.57
CA ALA A 256 0.24 -15.72 -26.43
C ALA A 256 -1.07 -15.21 -25.78
N VAL A 257 -0.97 -14.35 -24.75
CA VAL A 257 -2.17 -13.75 -24.10
C VAL A 257 -2.89 -12.78 -25.04
N HIS A 258 -2.14 -12.01 -25.83
CA HIS A 258 -2.71 -11.17 -26.86
C HIS A 258 -3.40 -12.01 -27.95
N ASP A 259 -2.84 -13.13 -28.37
CA ASP A 259 -3.44 -14.04 -29.35
C ASP A 259 -4.80 -14.60 -28.88
N GLU A 260 -4.89 -15.07 -27.64
CA GLU A 260 -6.17 -15.53 -27.07
C GLU A 260 -7.21 -14.42 -26.91
N SER A 261 -6.76 -13.22 -26.51
CA SER A 261 -7.65 -12.05 -26.38
C SER A 261 -8.14 -11.56 -27.75
N GLU A 262 -7.31 -11.65 -28.78
CA GLU A 262 -7.64 -11.28 -30.16
C GLU A 262 -8.66 -12.23 -30.79
N LYS A 263 -8.58 -13.53 -30.46
CA LYS A 263 -9.59 -14.54 -30.86
C LYS A 263 -10.96 -14.27 -30.25
N ARG A 264 -11.01 -13.80 -28.99
CA ARG A 264 -12.26 -13.55 -28.26
C ARG A 264 -12.91 -12.20 -28.61
N LEU A 265 -12.09 -11.18 -28.85
CA LEU A 265 -12.52 -9.85 -29.28
C LEU A 265 -11.41 -9.22 -30.13
N PRO A 266 -11.62 -9.06 -31.45
CA PRO A 266 -10.63 -8.41 -32.30
C PRO A 266 -10.34 -6.97 -31.85
N LYS A 267 -9.09 -6.52 -31.96
CA LYS A 267 -8.67 -5.18 -31.55
C LYS A 267 -9.44 -4.07 -32.28
N SER A 268 -9.79 -4.31 -33.54
CA SER A 268 -10.64 -3.40 -34.33
C SER A 268 -12.01 -3.20 -33.69
N CYS A 269 -12.65 -4.30 -33.25
CA CYS A 269 -13.93 -4.27 -32.56
C CYS A 269 -13.81 -3.59 -31.19
N LEU A 270 -12.75 -3.88 -30.42
CA LEU A 270 -12.47 -3.19 -29.16
C LEU A 270 -12.41 -1.67 -29.36
N VAL A 271 -11.66 -1.20 -30.34
CA VAL A 271 -11.50 0.24 -30.62
C VAL A 271 -12.82 0.89 -31.03
N LEU A 272 -13.66 0.20 -31.80
CA LEU A 272 -15.00 0.70 -32.16
C LEU A 272 -15.93 0.78 -30.94
N LEU A 273 -15.92 -0.25 -30.08
CA LEU A 273 -16.69 -0.27 -28.83
C LEU A 273 -16.25 0.85 -27.88
N CYS A 274 -14.96 1.19 -27.85
CA CYS A 274 -14.43 2.31 -27.05
C CYS A 274 -14.94 3.70 -27.49
N LYS A 275 -15.59 3.83 -28.65
CA LYS A 275 -16.26 5.08 -29.08
C LYS A 275 -17.75 5.07 -28.81
N TYR A 276 -18.30 3.92 -28.41
CA TYR A 276 -19.73 3.74 -28.26
C TYR A 276 -20.18 4.19 -26.86
N ASP A 277 -21.02 5.22 -26.79
CA ASP A 277 -21.47 5.86 -25.55
C ASP A 277 -22.03 4.87 -24.49
N PRO A 278 -22.92 3.92 -24.82
CA PRO A 278 -23.34 2.89 -23.87
C PRO A 278 -22.17 2.12 -23.23
N VAL A 279 -21.12 1.80 -23.99
CA VAL A 279 -19.91 1.12 -23.49
C VAL A 279 -19.04 2.05 -22.66
N LEU A 280 -18.93 3.33 -23.02
CA LEU A 280 -18.22 4.34 -22.24
C LEU A 280 -18.84 4.49 -20.85
N ARG A 281 -20.16 4.66 -20.77
CA ARG A 281 -20.89 4.76 -19.49
C ARG A 281 -20.78 3.49 -18.67
N TRP A 282 -21.01 2.33 -19.30
CA TRP A 282 -20.89 1.04 -18.62
C TRP A 282 -19.49 0.80 -18.06
N SER A 283 -18.44 1.11 -18.82
CA SER A 283 -17.05 0.97 -18.37
C SER A 283 -16.75 1.87 -17.16
N ARG A 284 -17.22 3.12 -17.20
CA ARG A 284 -17.12 4.06 -16.07
C ARG A 284 -17.75 3.50 -14.80
N ASP A 285 -18.97 2.96 -14.92
CA ASP A 285 -19.72 2.47 -13.77
C ASP A 285 -19.08 1.20 -13.18
N CYS A 286 -18.53 0.34 -14.04
CA CYS A 286 -17.72 -0.81 -13.62
C CYS A 286 -16.42 -0.37 -12.92
N ASP A 287 -15.71 0.63 -13.44
CA ASP A 287 -14.50 1.18 -12.81
C ASP A 287 -14.81 1.79 -11.44
N ASN A 288 -15.89 2.58 -11.33
CA ASN A 288 -16.33 3.16 -10.07
C ASN A 288 -16.66 2.08 -9.04
N THR A 289 -17.26 0.96 -9.46
CA THR A 289 -17.56 -0.19 -8.60
C THR A 289 -16.28 -0.91 -8.16
N LEU A 290 -15.37 -1.21 -9.10
CA LEU A 290 -14.08 -1.83 -8.82
C LEU A 290 -13.27 -0.97 -7.84
N TYR A 291 -13.06 0.30 -8.16
CA TYR A 291 -12.25 1.19 -7.36
C TYR A 291 -12.84 1.42 -5.97
N GLN A 292 -14.17 1.49 -5.83
CA GLN A 292 -14.81 1.59 -4.52
C GLN A 292 -14.50 0.35 -3.68
N GLY A 293 -14.64 -0.84 -4.27
CA GLY A 293 -14.28 -2.10 -3.61
C GLY A 293 -12.81 -2.15 -3.20
N LEU A 294 -11.90 -1.64 -4.03
CA LEU A 294 -10.47 -1.58 -3.72
C LEU A 294 -10.15 -0.60 -2.57
N VAL A 295 -10.81 0.57 -2.52
CA VAL A 295 -10.65 1.51 -1.40
C VAL A 295 -11.09 0.86 -0.09
N GLU A 296 -12.26 0.24 -0.08
CA GLU A 296 -12.82 -0.39 1.12
C GLU A 296 -12.02 -1.63 1.55
N MET A 297 -11.39 -2.34 0.61
CA MET A 297 -10.49 -3.46 0.91
C MET A 297 -9.17 -2.97 1.52
N LEU A 298 -8.57 -1.92 0.96
CA LEU A 298 -7.27 -1.39 1.41
C LEU A 298 -7.37 -0.58 2.71
N ILE A 299 -8.48 0.17 2.88
CA ILE A 299 -8.70 1.09 4.00
C ILE A 299 -10.14 0.87 4.51
N PRO A 300 -10.42 -0.27 5.17
CA PRO A 300 -11.77 -0.60 5.64
C PRO A 300 -12.24 0.32 6.78
N ASP A 301 -11.31 0.88 7.55
CA ASP A 301 -11.59 1.84 8.61
C ASP A 301 -10.51 2.93 8.63
N VAL A 302 -10.91 4.17 8.34
CA VAL A 302 -10.03 5.33 8.31
C VAL A 302 -9.46 5.69 9.69
N LEU A 303 -10.04 5.22 10.80
CA LEU A 303 -9.56 5.48 12.16
C LEU A 303 -8.60 4.40 12.68
N ARG A 304 -8.70 3.18 12.13
CA ARG A 304 -7.86 2.03 12.54
C ARG A 304 -6.40 2.25 12.14
N PRO A 305 -5.41 2.10 13.04
CA PRO A 305 -4.01 2.28 12.69
C PRO A 305 -3.54 1.38 11.53
N ILE A 306 -2.95 1.97 10.50
CA ILE A 306 -2.36 1.26 9.36
C ILE A 306 -0.83 1.30 9.47
N PRO A 307 -0.11 0.18 9.26
CA PRO A 307 1.35 0.19 9.23
C PRO A 307 1.91 1.19 8.23
N SER A 308 2.89 2.00 8.65
CA SER A 308 3.45 3.09 7.82
C SER A 308 3.98 2.63 6.46
N ALA A 309 4.56 1.44 6.40
CA ALA A 309 5.04 0.85 5.15
C ALA A 309 3.89 0.55 4.17
N LEU A 310 2.75 0.03 4.66
CA LEU A 310 1.56 -0.21 3.85
C LEU A 310 0.95 1.12 3.38
N THR A 311 0.83 2.10 4.28
CA THR A 311 0.37 3.46 3.94
C THR A 311 1.23 4.07 2.83
N GLN A 312 2.55 3.94 2.90
CA GLN A 312 3.45 4.46 1.87
C GLN A 312 3.31 3.70 0.54
N ALA A 313 3.13 2.38 0.59
CA ALA A 313 2.89 1.57 -0.62
C ALA A 313 1.60 2.01 -1.34
N ILE A 314 0.50 2.18 -0.59
CA ILE A 314 -0.77 2.69 -1.12
C ILE A 314 -0.61 4.09 -1.74
N ARG A 315 0.10 5.01 -1.05
CA ARG A 315 0.34 6.37 -1.56
C ARG A 315 1.20 6.37 -2.83
N ASN A 316 2.23 5.52 -2.89
CA ASN A 316 3.08 5.39 -4.07
C ASN A 316 2.30 4.83 -5.25
N PHE A 317 1.50 3.79 -5.04
CA PHE A 317 0.59 3.25 -6.03
C PHE A 317 -0.36 4.33 -6.56
N ALA A 318 -1.03 5.06 -5.65
CA ALA A 318 -1.92 6.14 -6.01
C ALA A 318 -1.23 7.27 -6.80
N LYS A 319 0.08 7.49 -6.62
CA LYS A 319 0.84 8.48 -7.39
C LYS A 319 1.06 8.05 -8.85
N SER A 320 1.20 6.76 -9.11
CA SER A 320 1.56 6.24 -10.44
C SER A 320 0.37 5.91 -11.33
N LEU A 321 -0.82 5.66 -10.74
CA LEU A 321 -2.05 5.21 -11.42
C LEU A 321 -2.34 5.92 -12.74
N GLU A 322 -2.42 7.26 -12.71
CA GLU A 322 -2.83 8.06 -13.88
C GLU A 322 -1.83 7.92 -15.04
N SER A 323 -0.53 7.99 -14.75
CA SER A 323 0.52 7.82 -15.75
C SER A 323 0.54 6.40 -16.33
N TRP A 324 0.37 5.38 -15.48
CA TRP A 324 0.34 3.98 -15.90
C TRP A 324 -0.85 3.69 -16.83
N LEU A 325 -2.04 4.20 -16.48
CA LEU A 325 -3.24 4.01 -17.28
C LEU A 325 -3.15 4.73 -18.62
N THR A 326 -2.72 6.00 -18.62
CA THR A 326 -2.57 6.80 -19.85
C THR A 326 -1.58 6.12 -20.81
N ASN A 327 -0.45 5.64 -20.29
CA ASN A 327 0.53 4.93 -21.11
C ASN A 327 -0.02 3.61 -21.66
N ALA A 328 -0.74 2.83 -20.84
CA ALA A 328 -1.35 1.58 -21.28
C ALA A 328 -2.40 1.78 -22.40
N MET A 329 -3.00 2.97 -22.49
CA MET A 329 -4.08 3.28 -23.41
C MET A 329 -3.68 4.14 -24.62
N MET A 330 -2.39 4.32 -24.92
CA MET A 330 -1.93 5.22 -26.00
C MET A 330 -2.57 4.99 -27.38
N ASN A 331 -3.06 3.77 -27.68
CA ASN A 331 -3.68 3.42 -28.96
C ASN A 331 -5.20 3.21 -28.88
N ILE A 332 -5.84 3.71 -27.83
CA ILE A 332 -7.27 3.59 -27.56
C ILE A 332 -7.93 4.97 -27.78
N PRO A 333 -9.19 5.05 -28.26
CA PRO A 333 -9.90 6.32 -28.45
C PRO A 333 -9.90 7.22 -27.21
N GLU A 334 -9.73 8.53 -27.43
CA GLU A 334 -9.62 9.54 -26.37
C GLU A 334 -10.84 9.62 -25.46
N GLU A 335 -12.03 9.31 -25.99
CA GLU A 335 -13.28 9.27 -25.21
C GLU A 335 -13.19 8.24 -24.08
N MET A 336 -12.70 7.04 -24.39
CA MET A 336 -12.50 5.99 -23.39
C MET A 336 -11.36 6.33 -22.44
N VAL A 337 -10.25 6.88 -22.95
CA VAL A 337 -9.12 7.34 -22.11
C VAL A 337 -9.60 8.35 -21.08
N ARG A 338 -10.41 9.33 -21.49
CA ARG A 338 -10.94 10.38 -20.60
C ARG A 338 -11.82 9.80 -19.49
N VAL A 339 -12.73 8.90 -19.83
CA VAL A 339 -13.59 8.20 -18.86
C VAL A 339 -12.76 7.43 -17.83
N LYS A 340 -11.77 6.68 -18.32
CA LYS A 340 -10.86 5.83 -17.54
C LYS A 340 -9.97 6.64 -16.61
N VAL A 341 -9.35 7.70 -17.13
CA VAL A 341 -8.49 8.62 -16.37
C VAL A 341 -9.29 9.33 -15.28
N THR A 342 -10.48 9.86 -15.59
CA THR A 342 -11.32 10.52 -14.59
C THR A 342 -11.61 9.61 -13.40
N SER A 343 -12.01 8.36 -13.67
CA SER A 343 -12.31 7.37 -12.62
C SER A 343 -11.05 6.98 -11.83
N ALA A 344 -9.92 6.79 -12.50
CA ALA A 344 -8.65 6.46 -11.87
C ALA A 344 -8.07 7.62 -11.03
N SER A 345 -8.24 8.87 -11.46
CA SER A 345 -7.82 10.06 -10.70
C SER A 345 -8.67 10.24 -9.44
N ALA A 346 -9.99 10.00 -9.52
CA ALA A 346 -10.87 9.99 -8.35
C ALA A 346 -10.46 8.89 -7.35
N PHE A 347 -10.15 7.68 -7.83
CA PHE A 347 -9.63 6.59 -7.01
C PHE A 347 -8.29 6.94 -6.35
N ALA A 348 -7.32 7.44 -7.12
CA ALA A 348 -6.02 7.86 -6.62
C ALA A 348 -6.13 8.93 -5.54
N GLN A 349 -6.99 9.92 -5.76
CA GLN A 349 -7.21 11.01 -4.81
C GLN A 349 -7.88 10.51 -3.53
N THR A 350 -8.84 9.59 -3.64
CA THR A 350 -9.52 8.95 -2.49
C THR A 350 -8.51 8.19 -1.62
N LEU A 351 -7.64 7.38 -2.21
CA LEU A 351 -6.57 6.68 -1.48
C LEU A 351 -5.64 7.66 -0.72
N ARG A 352 -5.24 8.77 -1.36
CA ARG A 352 -4.39 9.79 -0.73
C ARG A 352 -5.11 10.48 0.43
N ARG A 353 -6.39 10.83 0.27
CA ARG A 353 -7.20 11.47 1.30
C ARG A 353 -7.41 10.54 2.48
N TYR A 354 -7.82 9.29 2.27
CA TYR A 354 -8.12 8.36 3.35
C TYR A 354 -6.84 7.96 4.12
N THR A 355 -5.70 7.80 3.43
CA THR A 355 -4.41 7.60 4.11
C THR A 355 -3.95 8.83 4.89
N SER A 356 -4.32 10.05 4.48
CA SER A 356 -4.02 11.30 5.22
C SER A 356 -4.93 11.46 6.43
N LEU A 357 -6.22 11.18 6.27
CA LEU A 357 -7.19 11.11 7.36
C LEU A 357 -6.76 10.08 8.40
N ASN A 358 -6.29 8.90 7.97
CA ASN A 358 -5.77 7.89 8.89
C ASN A 358 -4.57 8.39 9.71
N HIS A 359 -3.65 9.12 9.05
CA HIS A 359 -2.51 9.70 9.75
C HIS A 359 -2.93 10.78 10.77
N LEU A 360 -3.88 11.65 10.40
CA LEU A 360 -4.46 12.63 11.32
C LEU A 360 -5.16 11.95 12.50
N ALA A 361 -5.90 10.88 12.25
CA ALA A 361 -6.55 10.07 13.28
C ALA A 361 -5.52 9.51 14.29
N GLN A 362 -4.39 8.99 13.82
CA GLN A 362 -3.34 8.49 14.72
C GLN A 362 -2.70 9.60 15.56
N ALA A 363 -2.44 10.76 14.96
CA ALA A 363 -1.89 11.91 15.67
C ALA A 363 -2.88 12.44 16.73
N ALA A 364 -4.16 12.56 16.38
CA ALA A 364 -5.21 12.99 17.30
C ALA A 364 -5.42 12.00 18.44
N ARG A 365 -5.34 10.69 18.17
CA ARG A 365 -5.45 9.65 19.21
C ARG A 365 -4.41 9.84 20.32
N ALA A 366 -3.17 10.22 19.98
CA ALA A 366 -2.13 10.50 20.97
C ALA A 366 -2.46 11.71 21.87
N VAL A 367 -3.14 12.73 21.33
CA VAL A 367 -3.64 13.89 22.10
C VAL A 367 -4.80 13.48 23.01
N LEU A 368 -5.77 12.76 22.47
CA LEU A 368 -6.99 12.32 23.19
C LEU A 368 -6.74 11.24 24.24
N GLN A 369 -5.54 10.65 24.28
CA GLN A 369 -5.12 9.74 25.35
C GLN A 369 -4.29 10.44 26.44
N ASN A 370 -3.97 11.72 26.27
CA ASN A 370 -3.16 12.48 27.21
C ASN A 370 -4.05 13.34 28.12
N THR A 371 -4.35 12.82 29.32
CA THR A 371 -5.22 13.51 30.30
C THR A 371 -4.74 14.92 30.66
N ALA A 372 -3.43 15.16 30.74
CA ALA A 372 -2.90 16.49 31.04
C ALA A 372 -3.18 17.49 29.90
N GLN A 373 -3.03 17.05 28.65
CA GLN A 373 -3.37 17.86 27.48
C GLN A 373 -4.87 18.13 27.41
N ILE A 374 -5.71 17.13 27.70
CA ILE A 374 -7.17 17.28 27.74
C ILE A 374 -7.60 18.32 28.78
N ASN A 375 -7.04 18.25 30.00
CA ASN A 375 -7.34 19.23 31.04
C ASN A 375 -6.91 20.65 30.64
N GLN A 376 -5.75 20.80 29.99
CA GLN A 376 -5.31 22.09 29.47
C GLN A 376 -6.25 22.59 28.35
N MET A 377 -6.66 21.70 27.44
CA MET A 377 -7.63 22.03 26.40
C MET A 377 -8.96 22.51 26.97
N LEU A 378 -9.49 21.85 28.01
CA LEU A 378 -10.72 22.26 28.69
C LEU A 378 -10.59 23.65 29.33
N SER A 379 -9.46 23.91 30.00
CA SER A 379 -9.17 25.24 30.57
C SER A 379 -9.14 26.31 29.49
N ASP A 380 -8.47 26.06 28.37
CA ASP A 380 -8.36 27.03 27.27
C ASP A 380 -9.70 27.21 26.54
N LEU A 381 -10.48 26.14 26.35
CA LEU A 381 -11.81 26.20 25.74
C LEU A 381 -12.80 27.01 26.56
N ASN A 382 -12.76 26.92 27.89
CA ASN A 382 -13.62 27.71 28.77
C ASN A 382 -13.31 29.21 28.74
N ARG A 383 -12.15 29.61 28.18
CA ARG A 383 -11.78 31.02 27.99
C ARG A 383 -12.23 31.56 26.64
N VAL A 384 -12.67 30.72 25.71
CA VAL A 384 -13.15 31.14 24.39
C VAL A 384 -14.45 31.92 24.56
N ASP A 385 -14.55 33.07 23.89
CA ASP A 385 -15.76 33.88 23.88
C ASP A 385 -16.75 33.36 22.83
N PHE A 386 -17.50 32.33 23.20
CA PHE A 386 -18.49 31.71 22.33
C PHE A 386 -19.65 32.66 21.96
N ALA A 387 -19.96 33.67 22.78
CA ALA A 387 -20.99 34.64 22.46
C ALA A 387 -20.57 35.50 21.25
N ASN A 388 -19.34 36.03 21.28
CA ASN A 388 -18.80 36.79 20.15
C ASN A 388 -18.59 35.91 18.90
N VAL A 389 -18.10 34.68 19.07
CA VAL A 389 -17.98 33.72 17.96
C VAL A 389 -19.35 33.46 17.32
N GLN A 390 -20.38 33.23 18.12
CA GLN A 390 -21.74 32.96 17.65
C GLN A 390 -22.35 34.19 16.96
N GLU A 391 -22.19 35.39 17.51
CA GLU A 391 -22.69 36.64 16.91
C GLU A 391 -22.10 36.85 15.51
N GLN A 392 -20.78 36.73 15.37
CA GLN A 392 -20.10 36.89 14.08
C GLN A 392 -20.47 35.77 13.10
N ALA A 393 -20.57 34.52 13.57
CA ALA A 393 -20.91 33.39 12.72
C ALA A 393 -22.38 33.40 12.28
N SER A 394 -23.30 33.87 13.11
CA SER A 394 -24.72 33.99 12.78
C SER A 394 -24.93 34.99 11.64
N TRP A 395 -24.19 36.09 11.62
CA TRP A 395 -24.23 37.08 10.53
C TRP A 395 -23.87 36.48 9.16
N VAL A 396 -22.87 35.59 9.12
CA VAL A 396 -22.35 35.01 7.87
C VAL A 396 -23.08 33.73 7.49
N CYS A 397 -23.11 32.75 8.39
CA CYS A 397 -23.56 31.39 8.09
C CYS A 397 -25.05 31.16 8.39
N ARG A 398 -25.69 32.05 9.17
CA ARG A 398 -27.07 31.88 9.67
C ARG A 398 -27.27 30.48 10.24
N CYS A 399 -26.38 30.08 11.15
CA CYS A 399 -26.51 28.82 11.88
C CYS A 399 -27.65 28.97 12.90
N GLU A 400 -28.41 27.90 13.15
CA GLU A 400 -29.41 27.91 14.21
C GLU A 400 -28.72 27.92 15.57
N ASP A 401 -29.01 28.91 16.42
CA ASP A 401 -28.38 29.10 17.72
C ASP A 401 -28.44 27.86 18.61
N ARG A 402 -29.58 27.16 18.59
CA ARG A 402 -29.78 25.93 19.37
C ARG A 402 -28.84 24.80 18.94
N VAL A 403 -28.54 24.69 17.65
CA VAL A 403 -27.62 23.68 17.13
C VAL A 403 -26.21 24.03 17.57
N VAL A 404 -25.79 25.28 17.43
CA VAL A 404 -24.47 25.74 17.83
C VAL A 404 -24.22 25.53 19.33
N GLN A 405 -25.16 25.94 20.17
CA GLN A 405 -25.06 25.77 21.63
C GLN A 405 -24.99 24.29 22.03
N ARG A 406 -25.77 23.42 21.37
CA ARG A 406 -25.70 21.99 21.60
C ARG A 406 -24.33 21.43 21.21
N LEU A 407 -23.80 21.79 20.04
CA LEU A 407 -22.49 21.31 19.59
C LEU A 407 -21.36 21.75 20.53
N GLU A 408 -21.42 22.98 21.04
CA GLU A 408 -20.47 23.47 22.05
C GLU A 408 -20.55 22.64 23.34
N GLN A 409 -21.77 22.44 23.86
CA GLN A 409 -22.01 21.68 25.08
C GLN A 409 -21.55 20.22 24.94
N ASP A 410 -21.90 19.59 23.82
CA ASP A 410 -21.52 18.21 23.51
C ASP A 410 -20.00 18.08 23.40
N PHE A 411 -19.33 19.03 22.73
CA PHE A 411 -17.88 19.03 22.60
C PHE A 411 -17.21 19.14 23.99
N LYS A 412 -17.67 20.07 24.84
CA LYS A 412 -17.18 20.22 26.22
C LYS A 412 -17.36 18.93 27.02
N LEU A 413 -18.56 18.34 26.97
CA LEU A 413 -18.87 17.11 27.69
C LEU A 413 -18.00 15.93 27.21
N THR A 414 -17.87 15.77 25.90
CA THR A 414 -17.08 14.69 25.27
C THR A 414 -15.60 14.78 25.64
N LEU A 415 -15.08 16.02 25.71
CA LEU A 415 -13.71 16.28 26.15
C LEU A 415 -13.52 16.03 27.66
N GLN A 416 -14.48 16.42 28.50
CA GLN A 416 -14.48 16.15 29.95
C GLN A 416 -14.52 14.65 30.28
N GLN A 417 -15.27 13.88 29.50
CA GLN A 417 -15.39 12.43 29.66
C GLN A 417 -14.15 11.66 29.17
N GLN A 418 -13.18 12.34 28.54
CA GLN A 418 -11.99 11.72 27.94
C GLN A 418 -12.35 10.62 26.94
N ASN A 419 -13.38 10.87 26.13
CA ASN A 419 -13.88 9.91 25.16
C ASN A 419 -12.81 9.53 24.12
N SER A 420 -12.82 8.27 23.70
CA SER A 420 -11.93 7.72 22.68
C SER A 420 -12.18 8.37 21.31
N LEU A 421 -11.21 8.25 20.40
CA LEU A 421 -11.34 8.78 19.06
C LEU A 421 -12.58 8.24 18.33
N GLU A 422 -12.93 6.97 18.54
CA GLU A 422 -14.09 6.32 17.96
C GLU A 422 -15.40 6.90 18.50
N GLN A 423 -15.44 7.27 19.79
CA GLN A 423 -16.59 7.95 20.37
C GLN A 423 -16.76 9.37 19.82
N TRP A 424 -15.65 10.09 19.58
CA TRP A 424 -15.68 11.39 18.88
C TRP A 424 -16.18 11.25 17.45
N ALA A 425 -15.74 10.22 16.74
CA ALA A 425 -16.21 9.93 15.39
C ALA A 425 -17.71 9.60 15.35
N ALA A 426 -18.21 8.81 16.30
CA ALA A 426 -19.63 8.52 16.44
C ALA A 426 -20.46 9.79 16.74
N TRP A 427 -19.92 10.72 17.54
CA TRP A 427 -20.56 12.02 17.76
C TRP A 427 -20.64 12.83 16.46
N LEU A 428 -19.55 12.95 15.70
CA LEU A 428 -19.54 13.66 14.41
C LEU A 428 -20.54 13.05 13.41
N ASP A 429 -20.63 11.71 13.33
CA ASP A 429 -21.64 11.04 12.52
C ASP A 429 -23.07 11.36 12.98
N GLY A 430 -23.31 11.41 14.28
CA GLY A 430 -24.57 11.84 14.87
C GLY A 430 -24.94 13.28 14.50
N VAL A 431 -23.96 14.19 14.51
CA VAL A 431 -24.14 15.60 14.08
C VAL A 431 -24.54 15.68 12.62
N VAL A 432 -23.80 15.02 11.72
CA VAL A 432 -24.13 14.98 10.28
C VAL A 432 -25.53 14.41 10.07
N SER A 433 -25.84 13.30 10.73
CA SER A 433 -27.14 12.63 10.63
C SER A 433 -28.28 13.53 11.07
N GLN A 434 -28.12 14.24 12.19
CA GLN A 434 -29.14 15.15 12.70
C GLN A 434 -29.36 16.36 11.78
N VAL A 435 -28.28 16.99 11.30
CA VAL A 435 -28.37 18.19 10.46
C VAL A 435 -28.96 17.87 9.08
N LEU A 436 -28.64 16.69 8.52
CA LEU A 436 -29.11 16.29 7.20
C LEU A 436 -30.45 15.54 7.21
N LYS A 437 -30.94 15.12 8.39
CA LYS A 437 -32.25 14.45 8.54
C LYS A 437 -33.40 15.13 7.80
N PRO A 438 -33.58 16.48 7.86
CA PRO A 438 -34.69 17.15 7.18
C PRO A 438 -34.64 17.07 5.66
N TYR A 439 -33.47 16.77 5.08
CA TYR A 439 -33.26 16.69 3.64
C TYR A 439 -33.26 15.24 3.14
N GLN A 440 -33.49 14.26 4.00
CA GLN A 440 -33.54 12.84 3.60
C GLN A 440 -34.55 12.66 2.46
N SER A 441 -34.14 11.98 1.39
CA SER A 441 -34.93 11.78 0.17
C SER A 441 -35.27 13.07 -0.62
N SER A 442 -34.65 14.21 -0.28
CA SER A 442 -34.80 15.46 -1.03
C SER A 442 -33.70 15.59 -2.09
N THR A 443 -34.06 16.12 -3.26
CA THR A 443 -33.08 16.52 -4.29
C THR A 443 -32.15 17.63 -3.82
N ALA A 444 -32.52 18.36 -2.76
CA ALA A 444 -31.67 19.37 -2.12
C ALA A 444 -30.57 18.79 -1.21
N PHE A 445 -30.58 17.47 -0.95
CA PHE A 445 -29.65 16.83 -0.02
C PHE A 445 -28.17 17.12 -0.31
N PRO A 446 -27.65 16.95 -1.55
CA PRO A 446 -26.24 17.22 -1.83
C PRO A 446 -25.87 18.69 -1.60
N LYS A 447 -26.78 19.62 -1.94
CA LYS A 447 -26.58 21.06 -1.73
C LYS A 447 -26.55 21.40 -0.24
N ALA A 448 -27.47 20.85 0.54
CA ALA A 448 -27.52 21.04 1.99
C ALA A 448 -26.25 20.47 2.68
N ALA A 449 -25.78 19.31 2.24
CA ALA A 449 -24.59 18.66 2.76
C ALA A 449 -23.31 19.47 2.48
N LYS A 450 -23.12 19.97 1.25
CA LYS A 450 -22.02 20.88 0.89
C LYS A 450 -22.08 22.19 1.67
N LEU A 451 -23.27 22.77 1.84
CA LEU A 451 -23.46 23.98 2.63
C LEU A 451 -23.12 23.74 4.11
N PHE A 452 -23.46 22.57 4.66
CA PHE A 452 -23.11 22.23 6.03
C PHE A 452 -21.59 22.18 6.24
N LEU A 453 -20.83 21.57 5.32
CA LEU A 453 -19.36 21.59 5.37
C LEU A 453 -18.79 23.02 5.37
N LEU A 454 -19.35 23.91 4.55
CA LEU A 454 -18.94 25.31 4.52
C LEU A 454 -19.19 26.01 5.87
N LYS A 455 -20.39 25.83 6.44
CA LYS A 455 -20.75 26.38 7.76
C LYS A 455 -19.86 25.81 8.87
N TRP A 456 -19.60 24.51 8.83
CA TRP A 456 -18.72 23.81 9.78
C TRP A 456 -17.30 24.41 9.75
N SER A 457 -16.69 24.49 8.56
CA SER A 457 -15.34 25.02 8.37
C SER A 457 -15.23 26.49 8.79
N PHE A 458 -16.25 27.31 8.46
CA PHE A 458 -16.28 28.71 8.87
C PHE A 458 -16.37 28.85 10.40
N TYR A 459 -17.29 28.13 11.03
CA TYR A 459 -17.51 28.21 12.48
C TYR A 459 -16.28 27.71 13.25
N SER A 460 -15.71 26.55 12.87
CA SER A 460 -14.49 26.02 13.48
C SER A 460 -13.30 26.95 13.29
N SER A 461 -13.23 27.70 12.18
CA SER A 461 -12.23 28.76 11.97
C SER A 461 -12.30 29.89 12.98
N MET A 462 -13.51 30.33 13.32
CA MET A 462 -13.71 31.40 14.30
C MET A 462 -13.21 30.97 15.69
N VAL A 463 -13.49 29.73 16.08
CA VAL A 463 -13.03 29.16 17.36
C VAL A 463 -11.50 29.07 17.41
N ILE A 464 -10.86 28.55 16.36
CA ILE A 464 -9.39 28.50 16.29
C ILE A 464 -8.78 29.90 16.31
N ARG A 465 -9.39 30.89 15.63
CA ARG A 465 -8.91 32.27 15.64
C ARG A 465 -8.94 32.87 17.06
N ASP A 466 -10.01 32.63 17.82
CA ASP A 466 -10.12 33.12 19.20
C ASP A 466 -9.06 32.47 20.11
N LEU A 467 -8.82 31.16 19.98
CA LEU A 467 -7.72 30.45 20.66
C LEU A 467 -6.34 31.03 20.32
N THR A 468 -6.11 31.40 19.06
CA THR A 468 -4.87 32.09 18.63
C THR A 468 -4.71 33.44 19.33
N LEU A 469 -5.74 34.28 19.33
CA LEU A 469 -5.70 35.61 19.94
C LEU A 469 -5.44 35.55 21.45
N ARG A 470 -5.90 34.48 22.11
CA ARG A 470 -5.66 34.24 23.53
C ARG A 470 -4.33 33.56 23.83
N SER A 471 -3.53 33.22 22.82
CA SER A 471 -2.28 32.48 22.97
C SER A 471 -2.46 31.18 23.77
N ALA A 472 -3.51 30.42 23.45
CA ALA A 472 -3.85 29.19 24.16
C ALA A 472 -2.70 28.18 24.12
N ALA A 473 -2.31 27.65 25.29
CA ALA A 473 -1.21 26.69 25.39
C ALA A 473 -1.51 25.37 24.66
N SER A 474 -2.79 25.00 24.58
CA SER A 474 -3.28 23.82 23.86
C SER A 474 -3.63 24.07 22.38
N PHE A 475 -3.27 25.22 21.80
CA PHE A 475 -3.58 25.58 20.41
C PHE A 475 -3.23 24.47 19.40
N GLY A 476 -2.03 23.88 19.52
CA GLY A 476 -1.59 22.81 18.61
C GLY A 476 -2.52 21.59 18.62
N SER A 477 -3.05 21.23 19.79
CA SER A 477 -3.98 20.13 19.97
C SER A 477 -5.34 20.43 19.33
N PHE A 478 -5.88 21.64 19.54
CA PHE A 478 -7.12 22.08 18.90
C PHE A 478 -6.98 22.17 17.38
N HIS A 479 -5.85 22.68 16.89
CA HIS A 479 -5.59 22.77 15.46
C HIS A 479 -5.54 21.38 14.82
N LEU A 480 -4.86 20.42 15.45
CA LEU A 480 -4.82 19.04 14.99
C LEU A 480 -6.21 18.37 14.97
N ILE A 481 -6.99 18.54 16.04
CA ILE A 481 -8.35 17.99 16.13
C ILE A 481 -9.25 18.63 15.07
N ARG A 482 -9.13 19.94 14.82
CA ARG A 482 -9.84 20.59 13.73
C ARG A 482 -9.49 20.00 12.37
N LEU A 483 -8.20 19.85 12.05
CA LEU A 483 -7.78 19.26 10.77
C LEU A 483 -8.36 17.86 10.59
N LEU A 484 -8.35 17.04 11.64
CA LEU A 484 -9.00 15.73 11.64
C LEU A 484 -10.51 15.86 11.39
N TYR A 485 -11.21 16.75 12.09
CA TYR A 485 -12.66 16.86 11.98
C TYR A 485 -13.10 17.41 10.64
N ASP A 486 -12.38 18.37 10.07
CA ASP A 486 -12.69 18.90 8.74
C ASP A 486 -12.58 17.78 7.69
N GLU A 487 -11.54 16.94 7.75
CA GLU A 487 -11.39 15.78 6.86
C GLU A 487 -12.40 14.66 7.14
N TYR A 488 -12.71 14.39 8.42
CA TYR A 488 -13.66 13.34 8.79
C TYR A 488 -15.12 13.73 8.47
N MET A 489 -15.49 15.00 8.69
CA MET A 489 -16.79 15.53 8.27
C MET A 489 -16.94 15.45 6.76
N TYR A 490 -15.89 15.81 6.01
CA TYR A 490 -15.92 15.63 4.56
C TYR A 490 -16.13 14.16 4.19
N TYR A 491 -15.38 13.24 4.81
CA TYR A 491 -15.54 11.79 4.61
C TYR A 491 -16.98 11.33 4.87
N LEU A 492 -17.60 11.74 5.99
CA LEU A 492 -18.98 11.39 6.30
C LEU A 492 -19.96 11.95 5.26
N ILE A 493 -19.82 13.23 4.90
CA ILE A 493 -20.70 13.91 3.95
C ILE A 493 -20.61 13.28 2.56
N GLU A 494 -19.40 12.95 2.10
CA GLU A 494 -19.15 12.22 0.85
C GLU A 494 -19.96 10.92 0.80
N HIS A 495 -19.89 10.10 1.85
CA HIS A 495 -20.64 8.83 1.93
C HIS A 495 -22.15 9.04 1.98
N ARG A 496 -22.61 10.05 2.72
CA ARG A 496 -24.04 10.37 2.82
C ARG A 496 -24.61 10.85 1.49
N VAL A 497 -23.85 11.65 0.74
CA VAL A 497 -24.24 12.12 -0.60
C VAL A 497 -24.26 10.97 -1.59
N ALA A 498 -23.25 10.10 -1.58
CA ALA A 498 -23.21 8.90 -2.41
C ALA A 498 -24.42 7.99 -2.15
N GLN A 499 -24.72 7.72 -0.88
CA GLN A 499 -25.90 6.95 -0.48
C GLN A 499 -27.21 7.60 -0.95
N ALA A 500 -27.36 8.92 -0.82
CA ALA A 500 -28.55 9.63 -1.26
C ALA A 500 -28.75 9.63 -2.79
N LYS A 501 -27.64 9.56 -3.55
CA LYS A 501 -27.66 9.44 -5.02
C LYS A 501 -27.81 8.00 -5.52
N GLY A 502 -27.57 7.00 -4.67
CA GLY A 502 -27.48 5.60 -5.10
C GLY A 502 -26.21 5.30 -5.89
N GLU A 503 -25.15 6.09 -5.66
CA GLU A 503 -23.86 5.98 -6.34
C GLU A 503 -22.76 5.59 -5.36
N THR A 504 -21.57 5.21 -5.88
CA THR A 504 -20.40 5.00 -5.02
C THR A 504 -19.76 6.34 -4.62
N PRO A 505 -19.11 6.44 -3.45
CA PRO A 505 -18.30 7.60 -3.08
C PRO A 505 -17.32 8.04 -4.18
N ILE A 506 -16.66 7.09 -4.85
CA ILE A 506 -15.77 7.39 -5.97
C ILE A 506 -16.49 8.06 -7.14
N ALA A 507 -17.69 7.58 -7.51
CA ALA A 507 -18.46 8.19 -8.60
C ALA A 507 -18.79 9.65 -8.30
N VAL A 508 -19.26 9.95 -7.08
CA VAL A 508 -19.56 11.32 -6.64
C VAL A 508 -18.33 12.22 -6.67
N MET A 509 -17.16 11.69 -6.30
CA MET A 509 -15.89 12.44 -6.36
C MET A 509 -15.44 12.73 -7.79
N GLY A 510 -15.66 11.79 -8.72
CA GLY A 510 -15.32 11.95 -10.14
C GLY A 510 -16.12 13.07 -10.83
N GLU A 511 -17.40 13.23 -10.49
CA GLU A 511 -18.24 14.31 -11.04
C GLU A 511 -17.70 15.70 -10.70
N VAL A 512 -17.26 15.91 -9.45
CA VAL A 512 -16.73 17.21 -9.00
C VAL A 512 -15.50 17.63 -9.80
N GLN A 513 -14.68 16.67 -10.20
CA GLN A 513 -13.46 16.90 -10.98
C GLN A 513 -13.75 17.20 -12.46
N THR A 514 -14.88 16.73 -13.00
CA THR A 514 -15.33 17.10 -14.34
C THR A 514 -15.94 18.50 -14.41
N HIS A 515 -16.59 18.97 -13.33
CA HIS A 515 -17.18 20.31 -13.27
C HIS A 515 -16.14 21.43 -13.05
N SER A 516 -14.99 21.12 -12.44
CA SER A 516 -13.88 22.10 -12.31
C SER A 516 -13.29 22.54 -13.65
N ASP A 517 -13.45 21.75 -14.71
CA ASP A 517 -12.99 22.11 -16.05
C ASP A 517 -14.01 22.92 -16.86
N THR A 518 -15.26 23.08 -16.37
CA THR A 518 -16.34 23.76 -17.10
C THR A 518 -16.87 25.03 -16.42
N GLU A 519 -16.67 25.24 -15.12
CA GLU A 519 -17.28 26.36 -14.37
C GLU A 519 -16.30 27.47 -13.91
N PHE A 520 -15.06 27.51 -14.43
CA PHE A 520 -14.17 28.67 -14.20
C PHE A 520 -14.31 29.81 -15.23
N PHE A 521 -15.17 29.64 -16.23
CA PHE A 521 -15.59 30.70 -17.14
C PHE A 521 -17.12 30.72 -17.26
N THR A 522 -17.81 31.24 -16.26
CA THR A 522 -19.12 31.88 -16.43
C THR A 522 -19.39 32.87 -15.31
#